data_AF-A0A3A6PVW4-F1
#
_entry.id   AF-A0A3A6PVW4-F1
#
_cell.length_a   1.000
_cell.length_b   1.000
_cell.length_c   1.000
_cell.angle_alpha   90.00
_cell.angle_beta   90.00
_cell.angle_gamma   90.00
#
_symmetry.space_group_name_H-M   'P 1'
#
loop_
_entity.id
_entity.type
_entity.pdbx_description
1 polymer ?
#
loop_
_entity_poly.entity_id
_entity_poly.type
_entity_poly.pdbx_seq_one_letter_code
_entity_poly.pdbx_strand_id
1 'polypeptide(L)' 'MHDRILLPTDGSRGNSRAVEQAIGLAAQSDARLHVLFVVEDIPYAPEMMDGQVEA' A
#
# COMPACT_ATOMS: atom_id res chain seq x y z
N MET A 1 3.20 15.51 -19.39
CA MET A 1 3.94 15.20 -18.15
C MET A 1 2.91 15.03 -17.05
N HIS A 2 3.14 14.16 -16.07
CA HIS A 2 2.19 13.95 -14.97
C HIS A 2 2.54 14.85 -13.80
N ASP A 3 1.60 15.64 -13.29
CA ASP A 3 1.85 16.51 -12.13
C ASP A 3 1.70 15.75 -10.79
N ARG A 4 1.15 14.53 -10.84
CA ARG A 4 0.83 13.69 -9.69
C ARG A 4 1.10 12.23 -10.00
N ILE A 5 1.81 11.55 -9.10
CA ILE A 5 2.16 10.14 -9.19
C ILE A 5 1.63 9.45 -7.93
N LEU A 6 0.98 8.29 -8.09
CA LEU A 6 0.54 7.44 -6.98
C LEU A 6 1.44 6.21 -6.89
N LEU A 7 2.04 5.99 -5.73
CA LEU A 7 2.79 4.79 -5.38
C LEU A 7 1.97 3.96 -4.38
N PRO A 8 1.35 2.85 -4.80
CA PRO A 8 0.87 1.86 -3.85
C PRO A 8 2.05 1.16 -3.17
N THR A 9 1.92 0.87 -1.88
CA THR A 9 2.90 0.10 -1.13
C THR A 9 2.20 -0.87 -0.19
N ASP A 10 2.77 -2.06 -0.07
CA ASP A 10 2.45 -3.08 0.93
C ASP A 10 3.50 -3.11 2.06
N GLY A 11 4.45 -2.16 2.06
CA GLY A 11 5.53 -2.07 3.04
C GLY A 11 6.59 -3.19 2.94
N SER A 12 6.47 -4.10 1.97
CA SER A 12 7.36 -5.23 1.86
C SER A 12 8.73 -4.83 1.28
N ARG A 13 9.76 -5.64 1.56
CA ARG A 13 11.09 -5.48 0.94
C ARG A 13 11.02 -5.64 -0.58
N GLY A 14 10.08 -6.44 -1.09
CA GLY A 14 9.85 -6.58 -2.52
C GLY A 14 9.47 -5.27 -3.20
N ASN A 15 8.86 -4.34 -2.46
CA ASN A 15 8.39 -3.07 -2.99
C ASN A 15 9.49 -1.97 -3.08
N SER A 16 10.69 -2.20 -2.54
CA SER A 16 11.77 -1.18 -2.53
C SER A 16 12.11 -0.62 -3.91
N ARG A 17 12.14 -1.46 -4.95
CA ARG A 17 12.44 -1.01 -6.33
C ARG A 17 11.36 -0.07 -6.89
N ALA A 18 10.09 -0.31 -6.55
CA ALA A 18 9.00 0.56 -6.98
C ALA A 18 9.07 1.92 -6.28
N VAL A 19 9.45 1.94 -5.00
CA VAL A 19 9.71 3.18 -4.25
C VAL A 19 10.80 4.01 -4.91
N GLU A 20 11.95 3.40 -5.20
CA GLU A 20 13.08 4.09 -5.85
C GLU A 20 12.70 4.68 -7.22
N GLN A 21 11.98 3.91 -8.03
CA GLN A 21 11.49 4.37 -9.33
C GLN A 21 10.50 5.52 -9.21
N ALA A 22 9.54 5.44 -8.28
CA ALA A 22 8.53 6.49 -8.09
C ALA A 22 9.16 7.81 -7.64
N ILE A 23 10.17 7.76 -6.76
CA ILE A 23 10.95 8.94 -6.34
C ILE A 23 11.70 9.53 -7.55
N GLY A 24 12.40 8.70 -8.31
CA GLY A 24 13.15 9.16 -9.49
C GLY A 24 12.24 9.77 -10.55
N LEU A 25 11.05 9.21 -10.78
CA LEU A 25 10.09 9.73 -11.74
C LEU A 25 9.52 11.07 -11.27
N ALA A 26 9.15 11.18 -9.98
CA ALA A 26 8.64 12.42 -9.41
C ALA A 26 9.66 13.55 -9.48
N ALA A 27 10.93 13.28 -9.16
CA ALA A 27 12.00 14.27 -9.24
C ALA A 27 12.25 14.76 -10.68
N GLN A 28 12.23 13.87 -11.66
CA GLN A 28 12.44 14.23 -13.08
C GLN A 28 11.28 15.04 -13.68
N SER A 29 10.09 14.94 -13.11
CA SER A 29 8.87 15.55 -13.62
C SER A 29 8.33 16.69 -12.76
N ASP A 30 9.04 17.07 -11.70
CA ASP A 30 8.56 18.01 -10.67
C ASP A 30 7.15 17.66 -10.16
N ALA A 31 6.87 16.36 -10.06
CA ALA A 31 5.55 15.84 -9.75
C ALA A 31 5.39 15.57 -8.25
N ARG A 32 4.16 15.77 -7.76
CA ARG A 32 3.81 15.36 -6.39
C ARG A 32 3.68 13.85 -6.31
N LEU A 33 4.45 13.22 -5.43
CA LEU A 33 4.32 11.79 -5.13
C LEU A 33 3.34 11.56 -3.98
N HIS A 34 2.34 10.71 -4.21
CA HIS A 34 1.37 10.24 -3.22
C HIS A 34 1.68 8.78 -2.90
N VAL A 35 1.93 8.46 -1.64
CA VAL A 35 2.14 7.07 -1.21
C VAL A 35 0.87 6.56 -0.56
N LEU A 36 0.41 5.38 -0.98
CA LEU A 36 -0.82 4.76 -0.48
C LEU A 36 -0.51 3.35 0.04
N PHE A 37 -0.81 3.13 1.32
CA PHE A 37 -0.87 1.81 1.92
C PHE A 37 -2.33 1.51 2.25
N VAL A 38 -2.81 0.32 1.89
CA VAL A 38 -4.18 -0.11 2.17
C VAL A 38 -4.11 -1.13 3.30
N VAL A 39 -4.82 -0.85 4.39
CA VAL A 39 -5.09 -1.83 5.44
C VAL A 39 -6.34 -2.58 5.01
N GLU A 40 -6.25 -3.90 4.89
CA GLU A 40 -7.44 -4.73 4.74
C GLU A 40 -8.18 -4.74 6.09
N ASP A 41 -9.43 -4.29 6.12
CA ASP A 41 -10.33 -4.67 7.20
C ASP A 41 -10.58 -6.16 7.04
N ILE A 42 -10.13 -6.96 8.01
CA ILE A 42 -10.63 -8.33 8.15
C ILE A 42 -12.14 -8.16 8.26
N PRO A 43 -12.95 -8.76 7.38
CA PRO A 43 -14.40 -8.62 7.49
C PRO A 43 -14.76 -9.01 8.92
N TYR A 44 -15.37 -8.09 9.65
CA TYR A 44 -15.98 -8.39 10.93
C TYR A 44 -17.12 -9.37 10.61
N ALA A 45 -16.77 -10.66 10.58
CA ALA A 45 -17.66 -11.76 10.34
C ALA A 45 -17.95 -12.35 11.73
N PRO A 46 -18.93 -11.80 12.48
CA PRO A 46 -19.29 -12.34 13.78
C PRO A 46 -19.66 -13.84 13.70
N GLU A 47 -20.10 -14.32 12.53
CA GLU A 47 -20.38 -15.72 12.24
C GLU A 47 -19.13 -16.64 12.31
N MET A 48 -17.91 -16.09 12.21
CA MET A 48 -16.66 -16.85 12.35
C MET A 48 -16.13 -16.87 13.80
N MET A 49 -16.78 -16.17 14.74
CA MET A 49 -16.44 -16.18 16.16
C MET A 49 -17.25 -17.19 16.99
N ASP A 50 -18.21 -17.89 16.38
CA ASP A 50 -19.08 -18.89 17.02
C ASP A 50 -18.57 -20.35 16.90
N GLY A 51 -17.30 -20.57 16.57
CA GLY A 51 -16.78 -21.92 16.34
C GLY A 51 -15.32 -22.11 16.74
N GLN A 52 -15.10 -22.53 17.99
CA GLN A 52 -13.89 -23.16 18.55
C GLN A 52 -12.68 -22.24 18.82
N VAL A 53 -12.73 -21.57 19.97
CA VAL A 53 -11.55 -21.50 20.85
C VAL A 53 -11.68 -22.67 21.83
N GLU A 54 -11.19 -23.84 21.44
CA GLU A 54 -10.82 -24.87 22.41
C GLU A 54 -9.48 -24.42 23.05
N ALA A 55 -9.44 -24.48 24.38
CA ALA A 55 -8.39 -23.95 25.24
C ALA A 55 -7.03 -24.65 25.11
#